data_AF-X1DBJ0-F1
#
_entry.id   AF-X1DBJ0-F1
#
_cell.length_a   1.000
_cell.length_b   1.000
_cell.length_c   1.000
_cell.angle_alpha   90.00
_cell.angle_beta   90.00
_cell.angle_gamma   90.00
#
_symmetry.space_group_name_H-M   'P 1'
#
loop_
_entity.id
_entity.type
_entity.pdbx_description
1 polymer ?
#
loop_
_entity_poly.entity_id
_entity_poly.type
_entity_poly.pdbx_seq_one_letter_code
_entity_poly.pdbx_strand_id
1 'polypeptide(L)'
;FPDSPVGPFLVLHLIYDVRDAMGANAVNTAVERLAPQVESITGGRVHLRILSNLADRRLAHAGCTIPVSELAFGSYSGPDVVQGVIEAWAFAAADPYRAATHNKGIMNGVDAVVIATGNDWRAVEAGAHAYAARSGSYTSLSTWGQDPNGDLVGSLEMPMAVGIIGGATKVHPSARAALKLMGVRTAAELAEIIVSVGLAQNLAALRALATEGIQRGHMSLHARQVAIAAGAQDEQINRLAEQMVAEKTVRIDRAAEILEAWNQPE
;
A
#
# COMPACT_ATOMS: atom_id res chain seq x y z
N PHE A 1 -5.03 21.35 24.52
CA PHE A 1 -5.46 20.09 25.16
C PHE A 1 -5.61 20.34 26.66
N PRO A 2 -6.73 20.94 27.09
CA PRO A 2 -6.93 21.26 28.51
C PRO A 2 -7.15 20.00 29.37
N ASP A 3 -7.74 18.96 28.78
CA ASP A 3 -8.23 17.78 29.49
C ASP A 3 -7.33 16.55 29.24
N SER A 4 -6.09 16.60 29.70
CA SER A 4 -5.29 15.38 29.83
C SER A 4 -5.36 14.84 31.27
N PRO A 5 -5.14 13.54 31.50
CA PRO A 5 -5.09 12.96 32.85
C PRO A 5 -4.06 13.59 33.79
N VAL A 6 -3.10 14.36 33.27
CA VAL A 6 -2.01 15.00 34.04
C VAL A 6 -2.02 16.53 33.94
N GLY A 7 -3.15 17.12 33.52
CA GLY A 7 -3.31 18.56 33.35
C GLY A 7 -3.08 19.06 31.92
N PRO A 8 -3.04 20.38 31.70
CA PRO A 8 -3.04 20.96 30.36
C PRO A 8 -1.68 20.82 29.65
N PHE A 9 -1.72 20.61 28.33
CA PHE A 9 -0.56 20.74 27.46
C PHE A 9 -0.69 21.92 26.49
N LEU A 10 0.37 22.72 26.41
CA LEU A 10 0.66 23.60 25.28
C LEU A 10 1.54 22.83 24.29
N VAL A 11 1.11 22.74 23.03
CA VAL A 11 1.81 21.98 21.99
C VAL A 11 2.20 22.93 20.86
N LEU A 12 3.49 23.02 20.57
CA LEU A 12 4.03 23.81 19.47
C LEU A 12 4.36 22.87 18.30
N HIS A 13 3.80 23.14 17.11
CA HIS A 13 4.15 22.42 15.89
C HIS A 13 5.05 23.30 15.02
N LEU A 14 6.28 22.86 14.82
CA LEU A 14 7.19 23.48 13.85
C LEU A 14 6.91 22.89 12.46
N ILE A 15 6.40 23.73 11.55
CA ILE A 15 6.25 23.35 10.15
C ILE A 15 7.59 23.57 9.45
N TYR A 16 8.21 22.49 8.98
CA TYR A 16 9.59 22.48 8.51
C TYR A 16 9.68 21.84 7.12
N ASP A 17 10.19 22.58 6.13
CA ASP A 17 10.50 22.02 4.81
C ASP A 17 11.82 21.25 4.86
N VAL A 18 11.74 19.93 4.78
CA VAL A 18 12.87 18.99 4.87
C VAL A 18 13.40 18.57 3.49
N ARG A 19 12.88 19.17 2.42
CA ARG A 19 13.28 18.90 1.03
C ARG A 19 13.23 17.41 0.71
N ASP A 20 14.33 16.86 0.21
CA ASP A 20 14.45 15.49 -0.26
C ASP A 20 14.74 14.46 0.85
N ALA A 21 14.81 14.90 2.11
CA ALA A 21 14.92 14.00 3.25
C ALA A 21 13.54 13.59 3.77
N MET A 22 13.48 12.45 4.46
CA MET A 22 12.32 12.09 5.28
C MET A 22 12.11 13.12 6.41
N GLY A 23 13.21 13.58 7.03
CA GLY A 23 13.21 14.79 7.86
C GLY A 23 13.22 14.58 9.37
N ALA A 24 13.09 13.35 9.89
CA ALA A 24 13.01 13.09 11.33
C ALA A 24 14.15 13.75 12.14
N ASN A 25 15.41 13.47 11.78
CA ASN A 25 16.56 14.03 12.49
C ASN A 25 16.65 15.55 12.37
N ALA A 26 16.30 16.11 11.21
CA ALA A 26 16.33 17.56 10.97
C ALA A 26 15.30 18.28 11.85
N VAL A 27 14.06 17.75 11.90
CA VAL A 27 12.99 18.30 12.73
C VAL A 27 13.34 18.17 14.21
N ASN A 28 13.78 16.99 14.67
CA ASN A 28 14.15 16.76 16.08
C ASN A 28 15.25 17.73 16.54
N THR A 29 16.31 17.87 15.74
CA THR A 29 17.40 18.82 16.05
C THR A 29 16.89 20.26 16.12
N ALA A 30 15.98 20.65 15.22
CA ALA A 30 15.41 21.98 15.22
C ALA A 30 14.55 22.24 16.48
N VAL A 31 13.66 21.32 16.85
CA VAL A 31 12.81 21.49 18.04
C VAL A 31 13.60 21.37 19.35
N GLU A 32 14.68 20.60 19.37
CA GLU A 32 15.62 20.58 20.50
C GLU A 32 16.31 21.93 20.70
N ARG A 33 16.74 22.55 19.60
CA ARG A 33 17.39 23.86 19.64
C ARG A 33 16.43 24.98 20.07
N LEU A 34 15.14 24.86 19.74
CA LEU A 34 14.12 25.86 20.10
C LEU A 34 13.66 25.75 21.57
N ALA A 35 13.86 24.60 22.22
CA ALA A 35 13.31 24.34 23.54
C ALA A 35 13.65 25.40 24.62
N PRO A 36 14.92 25.86 24.77
CA PRO A 36 15.23 26.88 25.78
C PRO A 36 14.51 28.21 25.54
N GLN A 37 14.31 28.59 24.27
CA GLN A 37 13.58 29.81 23.92
C GLN A 37 12.09 29.67 24.25
N VAL A 38 11.50 28.50 23.97
CA VAL A 38 10.10 28.21 24.31
C VAL A 38 9.88 28.23 25.82
N GLU A 39 10.79 27.66 26.62
CA GLU A 39 10.71 27.72 28.09
C GLU A 39 10.79 29.17 28.58
N SER A 40 11.73 29.97 28.04
CA SER A 40 11.85 31.39 28.39
C SER A 40 10.61 32.22 28.04
N ILE A 41 9.92 31.91 26.94
CA ILE A 41 8.72 32.65 26.50
C ILE A 41 7.49 32.24 27.32
N THR A 42 7.36 30.95 27.61
CA THR A 42 6.14 30.39 28.21
C THR A 42 6.19 30.33 29.74
N GLY A 43 7.39 30.36 30.34
CA GLY A 43 7.60 30.03 31.75
C GLY A 43 7.31 28.57 32.10
N GLY A 44 7.03 27.73 31.10
CA GLY A 44 6.72 26.31 31.28
C GLY A 44 7.94 25.41 31.14
N ARG A 45 7.71 24.09 31.23
CA ARG A 45 8.72 23.04 31.02
C ARG A 45 8.50 22.38 29.66
N VAL A 46 9.53 22.35 28.81
CA VAL A 46 9.47 21.59 27.55
C VAL A 46 9.78 20.12 27.82
N HIS A 47 8.81 19.26 27.53
CA HIS A 47 8.94 17.82 27.76
C HIS A 47 9.46 17.06 26.53
N LEU A 48 8.62 16.89 25.50
CA LEU A 48 8.95 16.15 24.28
C LEU A 48 9.34 17.11 23.16
N ARG A 49 10.35 16.69 22.38
CA ARG A 49 10.96 17.42 21.25
C ARG A 49 11.13 16.44 20.11
N ILE A 50 10.03 16.12 19.46
CA ILE A 50 9.97 14.99 18.54
C ILE A 50 9.07 15.33 17.36
N LEU A 51 9.40 14.82 16.18
CA LEU A 51 8.49 14.88 15.03
C LEU A 51 7.15 14.19 15.30
N SER A 52 6.14 14.52 14.49
CA SER A 52 4.91 13.75 14.36
C SER A 52 5.00 12.84 13.13
N ASN A 53 4.63 11.56 13.27
CA ASN A 53 4.44 10.65 12.12
C ASN A 53 3.08 10.84 11.43
N LEU A 54 2.12 11.52 12.07
CA LEU A 54 0.96 12.06 11.36
C LEU A 54 1.42 13.27 10.53
N ALA A 55 2.03 12.98 9.38
CA ALA A 55 2.57 13.98 8.45
C ALA A 55 1.48 14.52 7.51
N ASP A 56 0.38 15.00 8.08
CA ASP A 56 -0.80 15.49 7.34
C ASP A 56 -0.57 16.79 6.54
N ARG A 57 0.60 17.42 6.72
CA ARG A 57 1.09 18.55 5.91
C ARG A 57 1.99 18.12 4.74
N ARG A 58 2.25 16.82 4.58
CA ARG A 58 3.08 16.24 3.53
C ARG A 58 2.34 15.06 2.89
N LEU A 59 1.32 15.41 2.11
CA LEU A 59 0.42 14.46 1.46
C LEU A 59 0.91 14.17 0.04
N ALA A 60 0.74 12.92 -0.39
CA ALA A 60 0.84 12.54 -1.79
C ALA A 60 -0.52 12.04 -2.28
N HIS A 61 -0.83 12.34 -3.54
CA HIS A 61 -2.10 12.03 -4.15
C HIS A 61 -1.89 11.31 -5.49
N ALA A 62 -2.69 10.27 -5.74
CA ALA A 62 -2.81 9.63 -7.04
C ALA A 62 -4.28 9.53 -7.44
N GLY A 63 -4.54 9.68 -8.73
CA GLY A 63 -5.84 9.47 -9.35
C GLY A 63 -5.70 8.66 -10.63
N CYS A 64 -6.72 7.87 -10.96
CA CYS A 64 -6.79 7.12 -12.21
C CYS A 64 -8.22 7.09 -12.75
N THR A 65 -8.33 6.99 -14.07
CA THR A 65 -9.56 6.70 -14.80
C THR A 65 -9.29 5.50 -15.69
N ILE A 66 -10.14 4.48 -15.61
CA ILE A 66 -10.00 3.24 -16.36
C ILE A 66 -11.22 3.08 -17.25
N PRO A 67 -11.03 3.06 -18.58
CA PRO A 67 -12.13 2.89 -19.51
C PRO A 67 -12.91 1.61 -19.20
N VAL A 68 -14.23 1.69 -19.18
CA VAL A 68 -15.09 0.52 -18.89
C VAL A 68 -14.84 -0.63 -19.87
N SER A 69 -14.44 -0.32 -21.10
CA SER A 69 -14.07 -1.29 -22.14
C SER A 69 -12.85 -2.14 -21.78
N GLU A 70 -11.96 -1.64 -20.92
CA GLU A 70 -10.71 -2.32 -20.51
C GLU A 70 -10.90 -3.18 -19.24
N LEU A 71 -12.08 -3.12 -18.62
CA LEU A 71 -12.34 -3.79 -17.33
C LEU A 71 -12.95 -5.19 -17.48
N ALA A 72 -13.51 -5.51 -18.65
CA ALA A 72 -14.11 -6.83 -18.90
C ALA A 72 -13.06 -7.94 -18.81
N PHE A 73 -13.38 -9.03 -18.13
CA PHE A 73 -12.51 -10.21 -18.09
C PHE A 73 -13.28 -11.47 -17.73
N GLY A 74 -12.85 -12.61 -18.29
CA GLY A 74 -13.53 -13.89 -18.07
C GLY A 74 -15.02 -13.79 -18.40
N SER A 75 -15.88 -14.08 -17.42
CA SER A 75 -17.33 -13.96 -17.54
C SER A 75 -17.91 -12.63 -17.06
N TYR A 76 -17.09 -11.67 -16.61
CA TYR A 76 -17.54 -10.40 -16.06
C TYR A 76 -17.48 -9.30 -17.11
N SER A 77 -18.60 -8.60 -17.31
CA SER A 77 -18.63 -7.42 -18.17
C SER A 77 -17.91 -6.25 -17.49
N GLY A 78 -17.44 -5.27 -18.29
CA GLY A 78 -16.85 -4.03 -17.77
C GLY A 78 -17.76 -3.35 -16.73
N PRO A 79 -19.06 -3.12 -17.02
CA PRO A 79 -20.00 -2.56 -16.06
C PRO A 79 -20.13 -3.36 -14.75
N ASP A 80 -20.13 -4.70 -14.80
CA ASP A 80 -20.19 -5.53 -13.59
C ASP A 80 -18.94 -5.33 -12.73
N VAL A 81 -17.76 -5.22 -13.36
CA VAL A 81 -16.50 -4.97 -12.65
C VAL A 81 -16.50 -3.57 -12.02
N VAL A 82 -16.95 -2.54 -12.75
CA VAL A 82 -17.07 -1.18 -12.21
C VAL A 82 -17.95 -1.19 -10.96
N GLN A 83 -19.16 -1.75 -11.08
CA GLN A 83 -20.13 -1.80 -9.99
C GLN A 83 -19.58 -2.57 -8.79
N GLY A 84 -18.98 -3.74 -9.02
CA GLY A 84 -18.39 -4.56 -7.96
C GLY A 84 -17.24 -3.88 -7.23
N VAL A 85 -16.39 -3.12 -7.92
CA VAL A 85 -15.32 -2.33 -7.28
C VAL A 85 -15.91 -1.22 -6.41
N ILE A 86 -16.94 -0.52 -6.89
CA ILE A 86 -17.61 0.54 -6.13
C ILE A 86 -18.30 -0.03 -4.88
N GLU A 87 -18.99 -1.16 -4.99
CA GLU A 87 -19.61 -1.84 -3.85
C GLU A 87 -18.58 -2.29 -2.81
N ALA A 88 -17.48 -2.89 -3.26
CA ALA A 88 -16.39 -3.33 -2.38
C ALA A 88 -15.70 -2.15 -1.66
N TRP A 89 -15.54 -1.01 -2.35
CA TRP A 89 -15.08 0.23 -1.73
C TRP A 89 -16.09 0.79 -0.74
N ALA A 90 -17.38 0.87 -1.10
CA ALA A 90 -18.43 1.40 -0.24
C ALA A 90 -18.54 0.60 1.08
N PHE A 91 -18.33 -0.72 1.01
CA PHE A 91 -18.22 -1.56 2.21
C PHE A 91 -17.03 -1.14 3.09
N ALA A 92 -15.85 -0.91 2.50
CA ALA A 92 -14.69 -0.42 3.25
C ALA A 92 -14.87 1.00 3.80
N ALA A 93 -15.65 1.85 3.14
CA ALA A 93 -15.97 3.18 3.62
C ALA A 93 -16.91 3.14 4.85
N ALA A 94 -17.83 2.18 4.89
CA ALA A 94 -18.87 2.05 5.92
C ALA A 94 -18.47 1.23 7.16
N ASP A 95 -17.58 0.24 7.02
CA ASP A 95 -17.21 -0.68 8.10
C ASP A 95 -15.70 -0.64 8.42
N PRO A 96 -15.29 -0.21 9.64
CA PRO A 96 -13.89 -0.23 10.07
C PRO A 96 -13.20 -1.60 9.96
N TYR A 97 -13.92 -2.72 10.14
CA TYR A 97 -13.34 -4.06 9.99
C TYR A 97 -12.91 -4.32 8.54
N ARG A 98 -13.75 -3.92 7.58
CA ARG A 98 -13.40 -3.99 6.17
C ARG A 98 -12.34 -2.95 5.80
N ALA A 99 -12.45 -1.72 6.29
CA ALA A 99 -11.48 -0.65 6.07
C ALA A 99 -10.06 -1.08 6.44
N ALA A 100 -9.89 -1.81 7.56
CA ALA A 100 -8.59 -2.30 7.99
C ALA A 100 -7.96 -3.21 6.93
N THR A 101 -8.74 -4.16 6.40
CA THR A 101 -8.29 -5.10 5.36
C THR A 101 -8.07 -4.39 4.02
N HIS A 102 -8.90 -3.39 3.71
CA HIS A 102 -8.78 -2.57 2.50
C HIS A 102 -7.48 -1.77 2.49
N ASN A 103 -7.19 -1.05 3.59
CA ASN A 103 -5.98 -0.26 3.74
C ASN A 103 -4.75 -1.17 3.83
N LYS A 104 -4.82 -2.32 4.50
CA LYS A 104 -3.76 -3.34 4.44
C LYS A 104 -3.42 -3.73 3.00
N GLY A 105 -4.42 -3.86 2.14
CA GLY A 105 -4.24 -4.13 0.71
C GLY A 105 -3.46 -3.03 -0.02
N ILE A 106 -3.72 -1.75 0.30
CA ILE A 106 -2.92 -0.61 -0.19
C ILE A 106 -1.47 -0.74 0.31
N MET A 107 -1.30 -0.99 1.61
CA MET A 107 0.01 -1.03 2.25
C MET A 107 0.90 -2.16 1.76
N ASN A 108 0.34 -3.29 1.30
CA ASN A 108 1.12 -4.33 0.61
C ASN A 108 1.98 -3.79 -0.55
N GLY A 109 1.44 -2.84 -1.33
CA GLY A 109 2.15 -2.23 -2.46
C GLY A 109 3.07 -1.10 -2.01
N VAL A 110 2.56 -0.24 -1.13
CA VAL A 110 3.31 0.90 -0.56
C VAL A 110 4.57 0.42 0.14
N ASP A 111 4.45 -0.51 1.08
CA ASP A 111 5.58 -0.98 1.89
C ASP A 111 6.64 -1.68 1.03
N ALA A 112 6.25 -2.39 -0.03
CA ALA A 112 7.19 -3.01 -0.93
C ALA A 112 8.13 -1.98 -1.58
N VAL A 113 7.58 -0.84 -2.05
CA VAL A 113 8.39 0.24 -2.63
C VAL A 113 9.18 0.98 -1.55
N VAL A 114 8.58 1.23 -0.38
CA VAL A 114 9.25 1.90 0.74
C VAL A 114 10.46 1.10 1.22
N ILE A 115 10.32 -0.22 1.37
CA ILE A 115 11.42 -1.13 1.72
C ILE A 115 12.48 -1.15 0.61
N ALA A 116 12.07 -1.33 -0.65
CA ALA A 116 12.99 -1.39 -1.78
C ALA A 116 13.84 -0.12 -1.93
N THR A 117 13.31 1.03 -1.52
CA THR A 117 14.00 2.33 -1.56
C THR A 117 14.75 2.69 -0.28
N GLY A 118 14.75 1.80 0.72
CA GLY A 118 15.45 2.02 1.99
C GLY A 118 14.82 3.10 2.87
N ASN A 119 13.52 3.34 2.72
CA ASN A 119 12.74 4.25 3.55
C ASN A 119 12.12 3.52 4.76
N ASP A 120 11.65 4.28 5.76
CA ASP A 120 11.03 3.73 6.96
C ASP A 120 9.54 3.43 6.74
N TRP A 121 9.20 2.16 6.53
CA TRP A 121 7.80 1.74 6.34
C TRP A 121 6.94 1.92 7.58
N ARG A 122 7.51 1.88 8.79
CA ARG A 122 6.72 2.08 10.02
C ARG A 122 6.23 3.53 10.12
N ALA A 123 7.04 4.48 9.67
CA ALA A 123 6.66 5.89 9.63
C ALA A 123 5.52 6.13 8.61
N VAL A 124 5.61 5.50 7.44
CA VAL A 124 4.56 5.56 6.41
C VAL A 124 3.27 4.90 6.90
N GLU A 125 3.33 3.68 7.43
CA GLU A 125 2.20 2.96 8.02
C GLU A 125 1.50 3.75 9.12
N ALA A 126 2.26 4.30 10.07
CA ALA A 126 1.71 5.10 11.16
C ALA A 126 0.97 6.34 10.64
N GLY A 127 1.57 7.05 9.67
CA GLY A 127 0.93 8.21 9.05
C GLY A 127 -0.33 7.85 8.27
N ALA A 128 -0.26 6.78 7.47
CA ALA A 128 -1.37 6.25 6.68
C ALA A 128 -2.58 5.92 7.55
N HIS A 129 -2.38 5.03 8.54
CA HIS A 129 -3.46 4.52 9.38
C HIS A 129 -4.02 5.58 10.33
N ALA A 130 -3.19 6.52 10.83
CA ALA A 130 -3.70 7.65 11.60
C ALA A 130 -4.54 8.59 10.72
N TYR A 131 -4.11 8.86 9.49
CA TYR A 131 -4.84 9.70 8.53
C TYR A 131 -6.17 9.08 8.09
N ALA A 132 -6.25 7.74 8.03
CA ALA A 132 -7.48 7.00 7.76
C ALA A 132 -8.57 7.20 8.84
N ALA A 133 -8.19 7.66 10.05
CA ALA A 133 -9.12 7.93 11.15
C ALA A 133 -9.35 9.44 11.42
N ARG A 134 -8.84 10.33 10.56
CA ARG A 134 -8.84 11.80 10.79
C ARG A 134 -10.21 12.43 10.96
N SER A 135 -11.27 11.79 10.46
CA SER A 135 -12.66 12.24 10.55
C SER A 135 -13.39 11.73 11.81
N GLY A 136 -12.70 11.01 12.70
CA GLY A 136 -13.27 10.46 13.93
C GLY A 136 -13.68 8.99 13.85
N SER A 137 -13.69 8.40 12.65
CA SER A 137 -13.84 6.95 12.46
C SER A 137 -12.83 6.45 11.44
N TYR A 138 -12.29 5.26 11.67
CA TYR A 138 -11.33 4.63 10.76
C TYR A 138 -12.05 4.15 9.48
N THR A 139 -11.62 4.63 8.32
CA THR A 139 -12.27 4.36 7.01
C THR A 139 -11.25 4.07 5.90
N SER A 140 -11.72 3.87 4.67
CA SER A 140 -10.89 3.66 3.48
C SER A 140 -9.98 4.86 3.20
N LEU A 141 -8.71 4.62 2.87
CA LEU A 141 -7.79 5.66 2.39
C LEU A 141 -8.06 6.05 0.92
N SER A 142 -8.54 5.11 0.10
CA SER A 142 -8.89 5.37 -1.29
C SER A 142 -10.37 5.65 -1.47
N THR A 143 -10.70 6.32 -2.58
CA THR A 143 -12.07 6.46 -3.07
C THR A 143 -12.23 5.88 -4.46
N TRP A 144 -13.39 5.28 -4.73
CA TRP A 144 -13.74 4.72 -6.02
C TRP A 144 -15.15 5.17 -6.42
N GLY A 145 -15.34 5.42 -7.71
CA GLY A 145 -16.62 5.86 -8.26
C GLY A 145 -16.70 5.61 -9.76
N GLN A 146 -17.75 6.14 -10.37
CA GLN A 146 -17.98 6.07 -11.81
C GLN A 146 -18.12 7.49 -12.37
N ASP A 147 -17.49 7.76 -13.51
CA ASP A 147 -17.67 9.03 -14.21
C ASP A 147 -18.91 9.01 -15.12
N PRO A 148 -19.27 10.15 -15.77
CA PRO A 148 -20.42 10.20 -16.68
C PRO A 148 -20.32 9.31 -17.93
N ASN A 149 -19.12 8.86 -18.32
CA ASN A 149 -18.91 7.96 -19.45
C ASN A 149 -19.07 6.49 -19.04
N GLY A 150 -19.23 6.22 -17.74
CA GLY A 150 -19.30 4.88 -17.19
C GLY A 150 -17.94 4.31 -16.77
N ASP A 151 -16.87 5.10 -16.85
CA ASP A 151 -15.51 4.69 -16.56
C ASP A 151 -15.26 4.65 -15.05
N LEU A 152 -14.40 3.73 -14.61
CA LEU A 152 -14.03 3.61 -13.20
C LEU A 152 -13.03 4.70 -12.84
N VAL A 153 -13.35 5.50 -11.82
CA VAL A 153 -12.46 6.53 -11.28
C VAL A 153 -12.02 6.15 -9.87
N GLY A 154 -10.71 6.24 -9.62
CA GLY A 154 -10.11 5.90 -8.34
C GLY A 154 -9.13 6.97 -7.88
N SER A 155 -9.07 7.23 -6.57
CA SER A 155 -8.05 8.12 -5.99
C SER A 155 -7.56 7.63 -4.63
N LEU A 156 -6.33 8.02 -4.28
CA LEU A 156 -5.70 7.73 -3.00
C LEU A 156 -4.92 8.97 -2.54
N GLU A 157 -5.15 9.41 -1.32
CA GLU A 157 -4.41 10.49 -0.67
C GLU A 157 -4.00 10.07 0.74
N MET A 158 -2.71 10.20 1.05
CA MET A 158 -2.19 9.83 2.37
C MET A 158 -0.86 10.56 2.69
N PRO A 159 -0.50 10.67 3.98
CA PRO A 159 0.83 11.14 4.38
C PRO A 159 1.93 10.28 3.75
N MET A 160 2.93 10.94 3.18
CA MET A 160 4.05 10.27 2.52
C MET A 160 5.38 10.95 2.85
N ALA A 161 5.84 10.73 4.09
CA ALA A 161 7.12 11.24 4.58
C ALA A 161 8.28 10.33 4.18
N VAL A 162 8.64 10.34 2.90
CA VAL A 162 9.79 9.59 2.35
C VAL A 162 10.95 10.52 2.00
N GLY A 163 12.12 9.94 1.74
CA GLY A 163 13.29 10.66 1.26
C GLY A 163 14.05 9.90 0.17
N ILE A 164 14.83 10.66 -0.60
CA ILE A 164 15.84 10.14 -1.53
C ILE A 164 17.27 10.44 -1.05
N ILE A 165 17.40 11.17 0.06
CA ILE A 165 18.65 11.41 0.77
C ILE A 165 18.52 11.08 2.26
N GLY A 166 19.63 10.67 2.87
CA GLY A 166 19.71 10.37 4.30
C GLY A 166 19.22 8.97 4.69
N GLY A 167 19.61 8.50 5.87
CA GLY A 167 19.28 7.15 6.33
C GLY A 167 19.83 6.05 5.41
N ALA A 168 19.10 4.93 5.30
CA ALA A 168 19.50 3.78 4.50
C ALA A 168 19.45 4.02 2.99
N THR A 169 18.67 5.01 2.52
CA THR A 169 18.50 5.34 1.09
C THR A 169 19.83 5.61 0.37
N LYS A 170 20.82 6.20 1.07
CA LYS A 170 22.16 6.51 0.54
C LYS A 170 23.22 5.45 0.83
N VAL A 171 23.00 4.61 1.84
CA VAL A 171 24.02 3.66 2.33
C VAL A 171 23.80 2.26 1.75
N HIS A 172 22.55 1.85 1.59
CA HIS A 172 22.21 0.51 1.11
C HIS A 172 22.34 0.43 -0.43
N PRO A 173 23.19 -0.45 -0.99
CA PRO A 173 23.41 -0.54 -2.44
C PRO A 173 22.14 -0.79 -3.25
N SER A 174 21.29 -1.72 -2.79
CA SER A 174 20.01 -2.04 -3.48
C SER A 174 19.03 -0.86 -3.46
N ALA A 175 18.95 -0.09 -2.38
CA ALA A 175 18.09 1.09 -2.30
C ALA A 175 18.52 2.16 -3.32
N ARG A 176 19.82 2.40 -3.45
CA ARG A 176 20.37 3.30 -4.48
C ARG A 176 20.08 2.80 -5.90
N ALA A 177 20.19 1.49 -6.11
CA ALA A 177 19.88 0.88 -7.41
C ALA A 177 18.39 1.04 -7.75
N ALA A 178 17.48 0.82 -6.78
CA ALA A 178 16.04 1.00 -6.95
C ALA A 178 15.68 2.47 -7.28
N LEU A 179 16.23 3.43 -6.53
CA LEU A 179 16.03 4.87 -6.80
C LEU A 179 16.56 5.26 -8.19
N LYS A 180 17.75 4.75 -8.57
CA LYS A 180 18.32 4.98 -9.90
C LYS A 180 17.47 4.38 -11.02
N LEU A 181 16.94 3.17 -10.81
CA LEU A 181 16.07 2.49 -11.77
C LEU A 181 14.78 3.27 -12.01
N MET A 182 14.17 3.82 -10.95
CA MET A 182 12.96 4.64 -11.06
C MET A 182 13.23 6.04 -11.66
N GLY A 183 14.48 6.51 -11.63
CA GLY A 183 14.84 7.83 -12.17
C GLY A 183 14.30 9.02 -11.39
N VAL A 184 13.92 8.82 -10.11
CA VAL A 184 13.40 9.89 -9.25
C VAL A 184 14.50 10.89 -8.89
N ARG A 185 14.17 12.17 -8.95
CA ARG A 185 15.05 13.31 -8.67
C ARG A 185 14.64 14.07 -7.42
N THR A 186 13.39 13.91 -6.97
CA THR A 186 12.90 14.51 -5.73
C THR A 186 12.17 13.49 -4.85
N ALA A 187 12.09 13.77 -3.55
CA ALA A 187 11.27 12.95 -2.65
C ALA A 187 9.76 13.03 -2.96
N ALA A 188 9.30 14.11 -3.60
CA ALA A 188 7.92 14.25 -4.05
C ALA A 188 7.61 13.28 -5.21
N GLU A 189 8.49 13.21 -6.22
CA GLU A 189 8.35 12.25 -7.33
C GLU A 189 8.31 10.79 -6.80
N LEU A 190 9.15 10.47 -5.81
CA LEU A 190 9.08 9.15 -5.15
C LEU A 190 7.75 8.93 -4.43
N ALA A 191 7.27 9.93 -3.69
CA ALA A 191 6.01 9.85 -2.95
C ALA A 191 4.82 9.59 -3.88
N GLU A 192 4.76 10.27 -5.02
CA GLU A 192 3.74 10.11 -6.07
C GLU A 192 3.74 8.70 -6.67
N ILE A 193 4.93 8.13 -6.94
CA ILE A 193 5.06 6.73 -7.40
C ILE A 193 4.52 5.78 -6.34
N ILE A 194 4.88 5.96 -5.07
CA ILE A 194 4.46 5.07 -3.98
C ILE A 194 2.93 5.06 -3.84
N VAL A 195 2.28 6.23 -3.82
CA VAL A 195 0.80 6.29 -3.72
C VAL A 195 0.13 5.74 -4.99
N SER A 196 0.73 5.90 -6.16
CA SER A 196 0.23 5.30 -7.40
C SER A 196 0.27 3.76 -7.34
N VAL A 197 1.37 3.20 -6.81
CA VAL A 197 1.48 1.74 -6.57
C VAL A 197 0.46 1.30 -5.53
N GLY A 198 0.24 2.06 -4.46
CA GLY A 198 -0.80 1.79 -3.47
C GLY A 198 -2.21 1.74 -4.07
N LEU A 199 -2.54 2.69 -4.95
CA LEU A 199 -3.83 2.73 -5.65
C LEU A 199 -3.99 1.54 -6.62
N ALA A 200 -2.93 1.20 -7.37
CA ALA A 200 -2.94 0.04 -8.27
C ALA A 200 -3.10 -1.29 -7.50
N GLN A 201 -2.41 -1.45 -6.37
CA GLN A 201 -2.53 -2.61 -5.51
C GLN A 201 -3.94 -2.73 -4.93
N ASN A 202 -4.55 -1.60 -4.57
CA ASN A 202 -5.93 -1.55 -4.08
C ASN A 202 -6.92 -2.00 -5.15
N LEU A 203 -6.82 -1.47 -6.37
CA LEU A 203 -7.66 -1.87 -7.48
C LEU A 203 -7.58 -3.38 -7.75
N ALA A 204 -6.36 -3.93 -7.80
CA ALA A 204 -6.17 -5.36 -8.02
C ALA A 204 -6.88 -6.20 -6.95
N ALA A 205 -6.80 -5.79 -5.68
CA ALA A 205 -7.47 -6.46 -4.58
C ALA A 205 -9.00 -6.35 -4.65
N LEU A 206 -9.54 -5.16 -4.96
CA LEU A 206 -10.98 -4.94 -5.09
C LEU A 206 -11.54 -5.73 -6.28
N ARG A 207 -10.89 -5.65 -7.44
CA ARG A 207 -11.28 -6.38 -8.64
C ARG A 207 -11.34 -7.88 -8.37
N ALA A 208 -10.33 -8.47 -7.73
CA ALA A 208 -10.31 -9.89 -7.42
C ALA A 208 -11.40 -10.32 -6.41
N LEU A 209 -11.72 -9.46 -5.44
CA LEU A 209 -12.76 -9.73 -4.44
C LEU A 209 -14.18 -9.60 -5.01
N ALA A 210 -14.39 -8.63 -5.89
CA ALA A 210 -15.70 -8.30 -6.46
C ALA A 210 -16.19 -9.31 -7.50
N THR A 211 -15.30 -10.15 -8.02
CA THR A 211 -15.58 -11.02 -9.16
C THR A 211 -15.39 -12.49 -8.81
N GLU A 212 -14.15 -12.96 -8.72
CA GLU A 212 -13.84 -14.38 -8.62
C GLU A 212 -13.72 -14.91 -7.18
N GLY A 213 -13.59 -14.01 -6.20
CA GLY A 213 -13.22 -14.33 -4.83
C GLY A 213 -11.74 -14.75 -4.73
N ILE A 214 -11.01 -14.19 -3.77
CA ILE A 214 -9.54 -14.35 -3.62
C ILE A 214 -9.10 -15.82 -3.62
N GLN A 215 -9.92 -16.73 -3.10
CA GLN A 215 -9.59 -18.15 -2.99
C GLN A 215 -9.30 -18.77 -4.35
N ARG A 216 -10.00 -18.41 -5.43
CA ARG A 216 -9.76 -19.02 -6.75
C ARG A 216 -8.39 -18.62 -7.33
N GLY A 217 -8.04 -17.33 -7.23
CA GLY A 217 -6.74 -16.82 -7.67
C GLY A 217 -5.58 -17.33 -6.83
N HIS A 218 -5.73 -17.38 -5.50
CA HIS A 218 -4.73 -17.98 -4.60
C HIS A 218 -4.54 -19.47 -4.88
N MET A 219 -5.62 -20.20 -5.16
CA MET A 219 -5.56 -21.62 -5.50
C MET A 219 -4.82 -21.86 -6.83
N SER A 220 -4.97 -20.98 -7.82
CA SER A 220 -4.19 -21.06 -9.07
C SER A 220 -2.69 -20.84 -8.82
N LEU A 221 -2.32 -19.85 -8.02
CA LEU A 221 -0.92 -19.59 -7.64
C LEU A 221 -0.33 -20.72 -6.79
N HIS A 222 -1.10 -21.24 -5.83
CA HIS A 222 -0.72 -22.37 -5.02
C HIS A 222 -0.55 -23.64 -5.87
N ALA A 223 -1.45 -23.89 -6.82
CA ALA A 223 -1.35 -25.00 -7.75
C ALA A 223 -0.08 -24.90 -8.63
N ARG A 224 0.29 -23.70 -9.09
CA ARG A 224 1.57 -23.50 -9.80
C ARG A 224 2.78 -23.78 -8.90
N GLN A 225 2.76 -23.40 -7.62
CA GLN A 225 3.83 -23.72 -6.69
C GLN A 225 3.96 -25.23 -6.45
N VAL A 226 2.82 -25.93 -6.31
CA VAL A 226 2.79 -27.40 -6.19
C VAL A 226 3.29 -28.06 -7.46
N ALA A 227 2.91 -27.56 -8.64
CA ALA A 227 3.41 -28.07 -9.93
C ALA A 227 4.93 -27.94 -10.06
N ILE A 228 5.49 -26.78 -9.69
CA ILE A 228 6.95 -26.56 -9.69
C ILE A 228 7.62 -27.50 -8.68
N ALA A 229 7.07 -27.65 -7.48
CA ALA A 229 7.61 -28.54 -6.45
C ALA A 229 7.57 -30.02 -6.85
N ALA A 230 6.60 -30.42 -7.68
CA ALA A 230 6.50 -31.75 -8.26
C ALA A 230 7.46 -31.98 -9.44
N GLY A 231 8.18 -30.93 -9.89
CA GLY A 231 9.19 -31.03 -10.95
C GLY A 231 8.69 -30.67 -12.36
N ALA A 232 7.50 -30.09 -12.51
CA ALA A 232 7.02 -29.60 -13.81
C ALA A 232 7.93 -28.51 -14.37
N GLN A 233 8.21 -28.54 -15.68
CA GLN A 233 9.03 -27.54 -16.37
C GLN A 233 8.24 -26.76 -17.43
N ASP A 234 8.57 -25.48 -17.59
CA ASP A 234 8.06 -24.58 -18.61
C ASP A 234 6.53 -24.66 -18.80
N GLU A 235 6.07 -25.15 -19.95
CA GLU A 235 4.66 -25.25 -20.33
C GLU A 235 3.88 -26.26 -19.49
N GLN A 236 4.55 -27.23 -18.86
CA GLN A 236 3.92 -28.21 -17.98
C GLN A 236 3.38 -27.56 -16.69
N ILE A 237 3.99 -26.47 -16.21
CA ILE A 237 3.62 -25.84 -14.94
C ILE A 237 2.17 -25.32 -14.98
N ASN A 238 1.84 -24.57 -16.02
CA ASN A 238 0.49 -23.99 -16.15
C ASN A 238 -0.54 -25.08 -16.40
N ARG A 239 -0.22 -26.01 -17.30
CA ARG A 239 -1.11 -27.12 -17.66
C ARG A 239 -1.39 -28.03 -16.47
N LEU A 240 -0.39 -28.27 -15.60
CA LEU A 240 -0.51 -29.14 -14.43
C LEU A 240 -1.31 -28.44 -13.34
N ALA A 241 -1.04 -27.15 -13.13
CA ALA A 241 -1.81 -26.32 -12.21
C ALA A 241 -3.30 -26.27 -12.59
N GLU A 242 -3.61 -26.07 -13.88
CA GLU A 242 -4.99 -26.06 -14.40
C GLU A 242 -5.69 -27.41 -14.17
N GLN A 243 -5.03 -28.52 -14.47
CA GLN A 243 -5.59 -29.85 -14.25
C GLN A 243 -5.85 -30.11 -12.76
N MET A 244 -4.90 -29.81 -11.86
CA MET A 244 -5.10 -29.97 -10.42
C MET A 244 -6.24 -29.09 -9.87
N VAL A 245 -6.39 -27.88 -10.38
CA VAL A 245 -7.50 -26.97 -10.02
C VAL A 245 -8.84 -27.52 -10.52
N ALA A 246 -8.90 -28.04 -11.75
CA ALA A 246 -10.09 -28.66 -12.31
C ALA A 246 -10.51 -29.91 -11.51
N GLU A 247 -9.54 -30.73 -11.10
CA GLU A 247 -9.73 -31.91 -10.25
C GLU A 247 -9.99 -31.56 -8.77
N LYS A 248 -9.92 -30.28 -8.38
CA LYS A 248 -10.01 -29.79 -6.99
C LYS A 248 -9.03 -30.49 -6.02
N THR A 249 -7.92 -31.00 -6.54
CA THR A 249 -6.94 -31.81 -5.81
C THR A 249 -5.55 -31.23 -6.02
N VAL A 250 -5.24 -30.18 -5.26
CA VAL A 250 -3.93 -29.50 -5.31
C VAL A 250 -3.00 -30.11 -4.26
N ARG A 251 -2.37 -31.23 -4.60
CA ARG A 251 -1.42 -31.95 -3.75
C ARG A 251 -0.24 -32.45 -4.56
N ILE A 252 0.92 -32.56 -3.91
CA ILE A 252 2.18 -32.92 -4.57
C ILE A 252 2.22 -34.36 -5.08
N ASP A 253 1.55 -35.29 -4.39
CA ASP A 253 1.38 -36.68 -4.81
C ASP A 253 0.58 -36.76 -6.12
N ARG A 254 -0.56 -36.06 -6.16
CA ARG A 254 -1.39 -36.00 -7.37
C ARG A 254 -0.66 -35.32 -8.54
N ALA A 255 0.11 -34.27 -8.25
CA ALA A 255 0.92 -33.58 -9.26
C ALA A 255 1.96 -34.53 -9.90
N ALA A 256 2.60 -35.38 -9.09
CA ALA A 256 3.57 -36.37 -9.56
C ALA A 256 2.89 -37.45 -10.42
N GLU A 257 1.70 -37.95 -10.01
CA GLU A 257 0.93 -38.92 -10.80
C GLU A 257 0.58 -38.39 -12.20
N ILE A 258 0.13 -37.13 -12.29
CA ILE A 258 -0.23 -36.50 -13.56
C ILE A 258 1.02 -36.33 -14.44
N LEU A 259 2.15 -35.92 -13.87
CA LEU A 259 3.42 -35.79 -14.60
C LEU A 259 3.93 -37.14 -15.09
N GLU A 260 3.85 -38.21 -14.29
CA GLU A 260 4.19 -39.56 -14.72
C GLU A 260 3.31 -40.01 -15.88
N ALA A 261 1.99 -39.76 -15.82
CA ALA A 261 1.07 -40.10 -16.89
C ALA A 261 1.38 -39.35 -18.20
N TRP A 262 1.83 -38.10 -18.13
CA TRP A 262 2.24 -37.33 -19.32
C TRP A 262 3.56 -37.79 -19.93
N ASN A 263 4.42 -38.42 -19.14
CA ASN A 263 5.75 -38.88 -19.56
C ASN A 263 5.76 -40.34 -20.03
N GLN A 264 4.65 -41.07 -19.94
CA GLN A 264 4.55 -42.41 -20.53
C GLN A 264 4.38 -42.29 -22.06
N PRO A 265 5.23 -42.94 -22.85
CA PRO A 265 5.02 -43.04 -24.30
C PRO A 265 3.79 -43.93 -24.57
N GLU A 266 2.95 -43.53 -25.52
CA GLU A 266 1.88 -44.39 -26.07
C GLU A 266 2.39 -45.77 -26.52
#